data_AF-A0AA44FAJ1-F1
#
_entry.id   AF-A0AA44FAJ1-F1
#
_cell.length_a   1.000
_cell.length_b   1.000
_cell.length_c   1.000
_cell.angle_alpha   90.00
_cell.angle_beta   90.00
_cell.angle_gamma   90.00
#
_symmetry.space_group_name_H-M   'P 1'
#
loop_
_entity.id
_entity.type
_entity.pdbx_description
1 polymer ?
#
loop_
_entity_poly.entity_id
_entity_poly.type
_entity_poly.pdbx_seq_one_letter_code
_entity_poly.pdbx_strand_id
1 'polypeptide(L)'
;MSNRAALTVAEIISKAGGPRAIADASRLSSESFSKDAVYKWVKGGIPDRHWPIIISLTGLEVSEIYEANIAVRYGSGISGRIPEAAE
;
A
#
# COMPACT_ATOMS: atom_id res chain seq x y z
N MET A 1 -10.13 -18.24 -14.76
CA MET A 1 -9.76 -17.39 -13.62
C MET A 1 -9.29 -16.07 -14.18
N SER A 2 -10.02 -14.97 -13.94
CA SER A 2 -9.64 -13.67 -14.48
C SER A 2 -8.32 -13.23 -13.85
N ASN A 3 -7.30 -13.02 -14.68
CA ASN A 3 -6.01 -12.46 -14.28
C ASN A 3 -6.23 -11.01 -13.83
N ARG A 4 -6.53 -10.78 -12.55
CA ARG A 4 -6.58 -9.41 -11.99
C ARG A 4 -5.15 -8.97 -11.77
N ALA A 5 -4.76 -7.86 -12.40
CA ALA A 5 -3.52 -7.18 -12.06
C ALA A 5 -3.47 -6.91 -10.55
N ALA A 6 -2.28 -7.00 -9.95
CA ALA A 6 -2.10 -6.72 -8.53
C ALA A 6 -2.57 -5.30 -8.20
N LEU A 7 -3.23 -5.13 -7.05
CA LEU A 7 -3.72 -3.82 -6.62
C LEU A 7 -2.56 -2.86 -6.37
N THR A 8 -2.76 -1.59 -6.69
CA THR A 8 -1.87 -0.50 -6.26
C THR A 8 -2.23 -0.04 -4.85
N VAL A 9 -1.29 0.62 -4.16
CA VAL A 9 -1.56 1.22 -2.84
C VAL A 9 -2.69 2.25 -2.91
N ALA A 10 -2.81 2.99 -4.02
CA ALA A 10 -3.90 3.95 -4.21
C ALA A 10 -5.27 3.26 -4.29
N GLU A 11 -5.36 2.13 -5.00
CA GLU A 11 -6.59 1.33 -5.08
C GLU A 11 -6.95 0.69 -3.75
N ILE A 12 -5.96 0.22 -2.97
CA ILE A 12 -6.18 -0.28 -1.62
C ILE A 12 -6.76 0.81 -0.72
N ILE A 13 -6.18 2.02 -0.75
CA ILE A 13 -6.67 3.17 0.01
C ILE A 13 -8.10 3.52 -0.41
N SER A 14 -8.40 3.51 -1.70
CA SER A 14 -9.74 3.76 -2.24
C SER A 14 -10.74 2.69 -1.75
N LYS A 15 -10.37 1.41 -1.86
CA LYS A 15 -11.19 0.27 -1.41
C LYS A 15 -11.49 0.31 0.10
N ALA A 16 -10.58 0.86 0.89
CA ALA A 16 -10.76 1.05 2.33
C ALA A 16 -11.64 2.26 2.70
N GLY A 17 -12.29 2.91 1.73
CA GLY A 17 -13.13 4.09 1.95
C GLY A 17 -12.37 5.42 1.94
N GLY A 18 -11.10 5.39 1.53
CA GLY A 18 -10.24 6.57 1.38
C GLY A 18 -9.53 7.02 2.66
N PRO A 19 -8.65 8.04 2.54
CA PRO A 19 -7.77 8.47 3.63
C PRO A 19 -8.48 8.85 4.93
N ARG A 20 -9.67 9.46 4.83
CA ARG A 20 -10.45 9.86 5.99
C ARG A 20 -11.00 8.67 6.77
N ALA A 21 -11.58 7.69 6.08
CA ALA A 21 -12.13 6.49 6.71
C ALA A 21 -11.03 5.69 7.44
N ILE A 22 -9.87 5.54 6.81
CA ILE A 22 -8.72 4.83 7.39
C ILE A 22 -8.20 5.57 8.65
N ALA A 23 -8.04 6.90 8.56
CA ALA A 23 -7.62 7.70 9.70
C ALA A 23 -8.63 7.66 10.86
N ASP A 24 -9.94 7.72 10.56
CA ASP A 24 -10.98 7.62 11.59
C ASP A 24 -11.01 6.23 12.25
N ALA A 25 -10.79 5.15 11.49
CA ALA A 25 -10.66 3.80 12.04
C ALA A 25 -9.44 3.64 12.97
N SER A 26 -8.35 4.38 12.73
CA SER A 26 -7.16 4.35 13.59
C SER A 26 -7.37 4.96 14.97
N ARG A 27 -8.41 5.78 15.18
CA ARG A 27 -8.68 6.43 16.47
C ARG A 27 -8.94 5.46 17.62
N LEU A 28 -9.36 4.24 17.29
CA LEU A 28 -9.60 3.17 18.26
C LEU A 28 -8.37 2.27 18.47
N SER A 29 -7.27 2.53 17.76
CA SER A 29 -6.02 1.79 17.86
C SER A 29 -5.03 2.50 18.81
N SER A 30 -4.02 1.79 19.26
CA SER A 30 -2.96 2.34 20.12
C SER A 30 -2.12 3.45 19.46
N GLU A 31 -2.06 3.46 18.13
CA GLU A 31 -1.39 4.49 17.33
C GLU A 31 -2.37 5.06 16.31
N SER A 32 -2.87 6.27 16.59
CA SER A 32 -3.69 7.02 15.64
C SER A 32 -2.82 7.80 14.65
N PHE A 33 -3.32 7.99 13.43
CA PHE A 33 -2.63 8.76 12.39
C PHE A 33 -3.60 9.67 11.63
N SER A 34 -3.06 10.72 11.02
CA SER A 34 -3.86 11.67 10.25
C SER A 34 -4.15 11.16 8.83
N LYS A 35 -5.19 11.71 8.20
CA LYS A 35 -5.48 11.47 6.76
C LYS A 35 -4.28 11.83 5.86
N ASP A 36 -3.49 12.83 6.26
CA ASP A 36 -2.31 13.27 5.51
C ASP A 36 -1.17 12.26 5.58
N ALA A 37 -1.08 11.49 6.66
CA ALA A 37 -0.19 10.35 6.74
C ALA A 37 -0.60 9.29 5.70
N VAL A 38 -1.90 9.00 5.58
CA VAL A 38 -2.42 8.03 4.60
C VAL A 38 -2.14 8.47 3.16
N TYR A 39 -2.30 9.76 2.83
CA TYR A 39 -1.94 10.27 1.51
C TYR A 39 -0.47 10.01 1.13
N LYS A 40 0.45 10.04 2.10
CA LYS A 40 1.88 9.78 1.85
C LYS A 40 2.15 8.31 1.53
N TRP A 41 1.29 7.38 1.97
CA TRP A 41 1.48 5.95 1.73
C TRP A 41 1.42 5.60 0.24
N VAL A 42 0.72 6.37 -0.59
CA VAL A 42 0.70 6.18 -2.05
C VAL A 42 2.11 6.15 -2.66
N LYS A 43 3.06 6.89 -2.07
CA LYS A 43 4.44 6.98 -2.55
C LYS A 43 5.43 6.05 -1.83
N GLY A 44 5.12 5.62 -0.61
CA GLY A 44 6.05 4.86 0.24
C GLY A 44 5.58 3.45 0.65
N GLY A 45 4.35 3.11 0.31
CA GLY A 45 3.66 1.94 0.83
C GLY A 45 2.94 2.20 2.15
N ILE A 46 2.04 1.29 2.49
CA ILE A 46 1.29 1.24 3.75
C ILE A 46 2.20 0.66 4.83
N PRO A 47 2.45 1.33 5.97
CA PRO A 47 3.24 0.76 7.05
C PRO A 47 2.59 -0.51 7.62
N ASP A 48 3.38 -1.58 7.78
CA ASP A 48 2.94 -2.92 8.19
C ASP A 48 2.09 -2.92 9.46
N ARG A 49 2.45 -2.07 10.43
CA ARG A 49 1.72 -1.89 11.70
C ARG A 49 0.27 -1.41 11.53
N HIS A 50 -0.09 -0.85 10.37
CA HIS A 50 -1.44 -0.39 10.06
C HIS A 50 -2.22 -1.33 9.13
N TRP A 51 -1.61 -2.44 8.68
CA TRP A 51 -2.30 -3.41 7.83
C TRP A 51 -3.55 -4.03 8.47
N PRO A 52 -3.61 -4.31 9.79
CA PRO A 52 -4.84 -4.82 10.40
C PRO A 52 -6.06 -3.91 10.17
N ILE A 53 -5.87 -2.59 10.18
CA ILE A 53 -6.95 -1.62 9.87
C ILE A 53 -7.39 -1.76 8.41
N ILE A 54 -6.43 -1.87 7.48
CA ILE A 54 -6.73 -2.04 6.06
C ILE A 54 -7.48 -3.34 5.80
N ILE A 55 -7.01 -4.44 6.39
CA ILE A 55 -7.65 -5.76 6.30
C ILE A 55 -9.08 -5.68 6.82
N SER A 56 -9.28 -5.10 8.02
CA SER A 56 -10.61 -4.94 8.60
C SER A 56 -11.57 -4.11 7.74
N LEU A 57 -11.07 -3.10 7.00
CA LEU A 57 -11.90 -2.23 6.16
C LEU A 57 -12.19 -2.82 4.78
N THR A 58 -11.34 -3.71 4.28
CA THR A 58 -11.36 -4.13 2.86
C THR A 58 -11.58 -5.63 2.64
N GLY A 59 -11.33 -6.45 3.66
CA GLY A 59 -11.25 -7.91 3.55
C GLY A 59 -10.11 -8.40 2.66
N LEU A 60 -9.08 -7.58 2.42
CA LEU A 60 -7.90 -7.99 1.68
C LEU A 60 -7.02 -8.93 2.52
N GLU A 61 -6.32 -9.82 1.85
CA GLU A 61 -5.30 -10.65 2.43
C GLU A 61 -3.97 -9.89 2.60
N VAL A 62 -3.15 -10.34 3.55
CA VAL A 62 -1.81 -9.78 3.82
C VAL A 62 -0.94 -9.75 2.56
N SER A 63 -1.03 -10.80 1.72
CA SER A 63 -0.27 -10.90 0.47
C SER A 63 -0.63 -9.80 -0.53
N GLU A 64 -1.90 -9.41 -0.62
CA GLU A 64 -2.35 -8.36 -1.55
C GLU A 64 -1.78 -6.99 -1.15
N ILE A 65 -1.71 -6.70 0.15
CA ILE A 65 -1.11 -5.46 0.67
C ILE A 65 0.42 -5.48 0.48
N TYR A 66 1.05 -6.62 0.72
CA TYR A 66 2.49 -6.79 0.52
C TYR A 66 2.89 -6.57 -0.94
N GLU A 67 2.20 -7.20 -1.89
CA GLU A 67 2.47 -7.05 -3.33
C GLU A 67 2.38 -5.58 -3.78
N ALA A 68 1.34 -4.87 -3.34
CA ALA A 68 1.16 -3.45 -3.63
C ALA A 68 2.32 -2.60 -3.07
N ASN A 69 2.78 -2.89 -1.85
CA ASN A 69 3.91 -2.20 -1.23
C ASN A 69 5.23 -2.47 -1.96
N ILE A 70 5.47 -3.71 -2.37
CA ILE A 70 6.66 -4.08 -3.16
C ILE A 70 6.65 -3.35 -4.49
N ALA A 71 5.50 -3.27 -5.18
CA ALA A 71 5.39 -2.52 -6.42
C ALA A 71 5.74 -1.03 -6.26
N VAL A 72 5.39 -0.39 -5.13
CA VAL A 72 5.77 1.00 -4.87
C VAL A 72 7.27 1.14 -4.56
N ARG A 73 7.84 0.23 -3.78
CA ARG A 73 9.25 0.32 -3.34
C ARG A 73 10.25 -0.04 -4.44
N TYR A 74 9.87 -0.95 -5.34
CA TYR A 74 10.76 -1.53 -6.35
C TYR A 74 10.31 -1.23 -7.80
N GLY A 75 9.06 -0.83 -8.01
CA GLY A 75 8.50 -0.54 -9.34
C GLY A 75 8.96 0.78 -9.97
N SER A 76 9.88 1.51 -9.33
CA SER A 76 10.57 2.67 -9.93
C SER A 76 12.04 2.39 -10.25
N GLY A 77 12.46 1.11 -10.29
CA GLY A 77 13.84 0.70 -10.56
C GLY A 77 14.09 0.00 -11.91
N ILE A 78 13.07 -0.24 -12.74
CA ILE A 78 13.26 -0.88 -14.07
C ILE A 78 12.88 0.09 -15.19
N SER A 79 13.54 1.25 -15.17
CA SER A 79 13.74 2.09 -16.35
C SER A 79 15.05 2.87 -16.13
N GLY A 80 16.18 2.19 -16.30
CA GLY A 80 17.48 2.82 -16.15
C GLY A 80 18.61 1.82 -15.87
N ARG A 81 19.22 1.33 -16.95
CA ARG A 81 20.50 0.59 -17.02
C ARG A 81 20.54 -0.78 -16.34
N ILE A 82 20.43 -1.81 -17.18
CA ILE A 82 21.29 -2.99 -17.03
C ILE A 82 22.74 -2.48 -17.21
N PRO A 83 23.68 -2.68 -16.27
CA PRO A 83 25.08 -2.42 -16.54
C PRO A 83 25.56 -3.41 -17.61
N GLU A 84 25.91 -2.85 -18.77
CA GLU A 84 26.63 -3.54 -19.82
C GLU A 84 28.09 -3.71 -19.37
N ALA A 85 28.53 -4.97 -19.38
CA ALA A 85 29.90 -5.49 -19.32
C ALA A 85 30.77 -5.23 -18.06
N ALA A 86 31.28 -6.33 -17.51
CA ALA A 86 32.70 -6.44 -17.24
C ALA A 86 33.16 -7.83 -17.76
N GLU A 87 34.17 -7.79 -18.62
CA GLU A 87 34.83 -8.91 -19.31
C GLU A 87 35.39 -9.99 -18.37
#